data_AF-A0A1I9RZV0-F1
#
_entry.id   AF-A0A1I9RZV0-F1
#
_cell.length_a   1.000
_cell.length_b   1.000
_cell.length_c   1.000
_cell.angle_alpha   90.00
_cell.angle_beta   90.00
_cell.angle_gamma   90.00
#
_symmetry.space_group_name_H-M   'P 1'
#
loop_
_entity.id
_entity.type
_entity.pdbx_description
1 polymer ?
#
loop_
_entity_poly.entity_id
_entity_poly.type
_entity_poly.pdbx_seq_one_letter_code
_entity_poly.pdbx_strand_id
1 'polypeptide(L)' 'NKNTCMHQKPRVREGKSIKKRPILAEGAATVGGDLALGKNVLVAYMPWEGYNFEDAVLISERLVYEDI' A
#
# COMPACT_ATOMS: atom_id res chain seq x y z
N ASN A 1 15.39 2.31 12.51
CA ASN A 1 14.60 2.25 13.77
C ASN A 1 13.64 3.44 13.89
N LYS A 2 13.05 3.90 12.78
CA LYS A 2 12.06 4.98 12.82
C LYS A 2 10.77 4.43 13.46
N ASN A 3 9.99 5.27 14.14
CA ASN A 3 8.77 4.90 14.86
C ASN A 3 7.62 4.47 13.92
N THR A 4 7.86 3.44 13.10
CA THR A 4 6.94 2.85 12.14
C THR A 4 6.62 1.43 12.58
N CYS A 5 5.37 0.99 12.41
CA CYS A 5 4.97 -0.36 12.77
C CYS A 5 5.55 -1.38 11.78
N MET A 6 6.31 -2.36 12.30
CA MET A 6 6.78 -3.52 11.54
C MET A 6 5.95 -4.74 11.97
N HIS A 7 4.89 -5.02 11.23
CA HIS A 7 4.00 -6.15 11.50
C HIS A 7 4.17 -7.23 10.43
N GLN A 8 4.20 -8.50 10.84
CA GLN A 8 4.25 -9.64 9.94
C GLN A 8 2.92 -10.41 10.00
N LYS A 9 2.24 -10.53 8.85
CA LYS A 9 0.98 -11.26 8.73
C LYS A 9 1.20 -12.62 8.08
N PRO A 10 0.79 -13.73 8.70
CA PRO A 10 0.85 -15.05 8.06
C PRO A 10 0.04 -15.08 6.76
N ARG A 11 0.64 -15.61 5.69
CA ARG A 11 0.00 -15.78 4.37
C ARG A 11 -0.50 -17.20 4.14
N VAL A 12 0.09 -18.17 4.84
CA VAL A 12 -0.25 -19.59 4.71
C VAL A 12 -1.45 -19.95 5.58
N ARG A 13 -2.24 -20.92 5.12
CA ARG A 13 -3.35 -21.53 5.87
C ARG A 13 -3.01 -22.99 6.14
N GLU A 14 -3.60 -23.55 7.20
CA GLU A 14 -3.47 -24.97 7.53
C GLU A 14 -3.92 -25.85 6.35
N GLY A 15 -3.25 -26.99 6.17
CA GLY A 15 -3.53 -27.94 5.09
C GLY A 15 -3.02 -27.54 3.70
N LYS A 16 -2.43 -26.35 3.52
CA LYS A 16 -1.85 -25.94 2.24
C LYS A 16 -0.51 -26.63 1.98
N SER A 17 -0.41 -27.39 0.89
CA SER A 17 0.86 -27.91 0.40
C SER A 17 1.73 -26.77 -0.16
N ILE A 18 3.01 -26.74 0.21
CA ILE A 18 3.93 -25.64 -0.10
C ILE A 18 5.21 -26.19 -0.73
N LYS A 19 5.69 -25.52 -1.79
CA LYS A 19 6.98 -25.82 -2.42
C LYS A 19 8.14 -25.33 -1.56
N LYS A 20 9.36 -25.81 -1.81
CA LYS A 20 10.58 -25.35 -1.11
C LYS A 20 10.80 -23.84 -1.33
N ARG A 21 11.20 -23.13 -0.25
CA ARG A 21 11.37 -21.66 -0.17
C ARG A 21 10.11 -20.84 -0.46
N PRO A 22 8.96 -21.14 0.14
CA PRO A 22 7.79 -20.30 0.01
C PRO A 22 7.83 -19.15 1.02
N ILE A 23 7.13 -18.07 0.70
CA ILE A 23 6.94 -16.96 1.63
C ILE A 23 5.81 -17.34 2.58
N LEU A 24 6.12 -17.40 3.87
CA LEU A 24 5.19 -17.85 4.92
C LEU A 24 4.40 -16.70 5.55
N ALA A 25 5.01 -15.52 5.62
CA ALA A 25 4.42 -14.31 6.15
C ALA A 25 4.82 -13.10 5.30
N GLU A 26 3.96 -12.11 5.25
CA GLU A 26 4.21 -10.81 4.62
C GLU A 26 4.59 -9.81 5.70
N GLY A 27 5.66 -9.06 5.48
CA GLY A 27 6.08 -7.96 6.35
C GLY A 27 5.39 -6.65 6.00
N ALA A 28 5.70 -5.60 6.78
CA ALA A 28 5.30 -4.24 6.46
C ALA A 28 5.80 -3.84 5.06
N ALA A 29 4.92 -3.23 4.25
CA ALA A 29 5.18 -2.81 2.87
C ALA A 29 5.57 -3.96 1.91
N THR A 30 5.05 -5.16 2.11
CA THR A 30 5.19 -6.28 1.16
C THR A 30 3.84 -6.93 0.86
N VAL A 31 3.61 -7.31 -0.39
CA VAL A 31 2.41 -8.03 -0.83
C VAL A 31 2.82 -9.07 -1.86
N GLY A 32 2.37 -10.31 -1.71
CA GLY A 32 2.65 -11.36 -2.68
C GLY A 32 4.10 -11.87 -2.71
N GLY A 33 4.99 -11.25 -1.93
CA GLY A 33 6.43 -11.45 -1.98
C GLY A 33 7.21 -10.31 -2.62
N ASP A 34 6.49 -9.34 -3.17
CA ASP A 34 7.05 -8.15 -3.78
C ASP A 34 6.97 -6.97 -2.82
N LEU A 35 7.85 -5.98 -3.06
CA LEU A 35 7.86 -4.72 -2.32
C LEU A 35 6.68 -3.86 -2.77
N ALA A 36 5.86 -3.43 -1.82
CA ALA A 36 4.66 -2.62 -2.04
C ALA A 36 4.66 -1.42 -1.08
N LEU A 37 5.29 -0.32 -1.50
CA LEU A 37 5.54 0.86 -0.65
C LEU A 37 4.33 1.79 -0.47
N GLY A 38 3.31 1.66 -1.32
CA GLY A 38 2.15 2.54 -1.36
C GLY A 38 0.98 1.93 -2.12
N LYS A 39 0.03 2.76 -2.55
CA LYS A 39 -1.16 2.33 -3.28
C LYS A 39 -1.27 2.98 -4.64
N ASN A 40 -1.92 2.29 -5.56
CA ASN A 40 -2.24 2.82 -6.88
C ASN A 40 -3.50 3.70 -6.76
N VAL A 41 -3.45 4.91 -7.32
CA VAL A 41 -4.58 5.86 -7.33
C VAL A 41 -4.81 6.36 -8.74
N LEU A 42 -6.05 6.76 -9.05
CA LEU A 42 -6.37 7.42 -10.31
C LEU A 42 -5.91 8.89 -10.24
N VAL A 43 -5.18 9.34 -11.26
CA VAL A 43 -4.60 10.69 -11.31
C VAL A 43 -5.09 11.41 -12.55
N ALA A 44 -5.46 12.68 -12.39
CA ALA A 44 -5.75 13.59 -13.50
C ALA A 44 -4.73 14.74 -13.51
N TYR A 45 -4.21 15.06 -14.70
CA TYR A 45 -3.28 16.17 -14.89
C TYR A 45 -4.06 17.37 -15.45
N MET A 46 -4.62 18.18 -14.55
CA MET A 46 -5.35 19.40 -14.91
C MET A 46 -5.28 20.43 -13.78
N PRO A 47 -5.31 21.74 -14.08
CA PRO A 47 -5.54 22.76 -13.06
C PRO A 47 -6.92 22.57 -12.43
N TRP A 48 -7.02 22.70 -11.10
CA TRP A 48 -8.27 22.59 -10.38
C TRP A 48 -8.48 23.79 -9.46
N GLU A 49 -9.12 24.83 -9.97
CA GLU A 49 -9.50 26.05 -9.22
C GLU A 49 -8.35 26.68 -8.38
N GLY A 50 -7.09 26.44 -8.76
CA GLY A 50 -5.91 26.89 -8.02
C GLY A 50 -5.54 26.06 -6.79
N TYR A 51 -6.30 25.01 -6.43
CA TYR A 51 -6.00 24.14 -5.29
C TYR A 51 -4.74 23.29 -5.48
N ASN A 52 -4.35 23.00 -6.71
CA ASN A 52 -3.11 22.31 -7.06
C ASN A 52 -2.02 23.26 -7.59
N PHE A 53 -1.96 24.47 -7.05
CA PHE A 53 -0.92 25.44 -7.39
C PHE A 53 0.46 24.98 -6.89
N GLU A 54 1.52 25.29 -7.64
CA GLU A 54 2.90 24.86 -7.38
C GLU A 54 3.05 23.33 -7.21
N ASP A 55 3.28 22.86 -5.99
CA ASP A 55 3.52 21.47 -5.62
C ASP A 55 2.38 20.85 -4.81
N ALA A 56 1.25 21.57 -4.68
CA ALA A 56 0.09 21.09 -3.96
C ALA A 56 -0.60 19.92 -4.70
N VAL A 57 -0.88 18.86 -3.95
CA VAL A 57 -1.63 17.69 -4.42
C VAL A 57 -3.05 17.76 -3.85
N LEU A 58 -4.04 17.83 -4.74
CA LEU A 58 -5.44 17.72 -4.36
C LEU A 58 -5.86 16.25 -4.27
N ILE A 59 -6.43 15.85 -3.14
CA ILE A 59 -6.83 14.47 -2.84
C ILE A 59 -8.35 14.42 -2.65
N SER A 60 -8.99 13.42 -3.25
CA SER A 60 -10.41 13.17 -3.04
C SER A 60 -10.67 12.66 -1.62
N GLU A 61 -11.70 13.19 -0.95
CA GLU A 61 -12.16 12.70 0.36
C GLU A 61 -12.45 11.20 0.37
N ARG A 62 -12.83 10.64 -0.78
CA ARG A 62 -13.05 9.19 -0.93
C ARG A 62 -11.82 8.38 -0.51
N LEU A 63 -10.60 8.85 -0.79
CA LEU A 63 -9.37 8.14 -0.40
C LEU A 63 -9.21 8.08 1.12
N VAL A 64 -9.68 9.11 1.83
CA VAL A 64 -9.69 9.14 3.30
C VAL A 64 -10.72 8.15 3.85
N TYR A 65 -11.93 8.14 3.30
CA TYR A 65 -13.00 7.28 3.80
C TYR A 65 -12.80 5.78 3.49
N GLU A 66 -12.07 5.45 2.42
CA GLU A 66 -11.76 4.06 2.06
C GLU A 66 -10.47 3.54 2.74
N ASP A 67 -9.85 4.32 3.62
CA ASP A 67 -8.54 4.04 4.24
C ASP A 67 -7.50 3.60 3.19
N ILE A 68 -7.47 4.31 2.06
CA ILE A 68 -6.53 4.09 0.94
C ILE A 68 -5.25 4.88 1.19
#